data_AF-A0A3N4LHY9-F1
#
_entry.id   AF-A0A3N4LHY9-F1
#
_cell.length_a   1.000
_cell.length_b   1.000
_cell.length_c   1.000
_cell.angle_alpha   90.00
_cell.angle_beta   90.00
_cell.angle_gamma   90.00
#
_symmetry.space_group_name_H-M   'P 1'
#
loop_
_entity.id
_entity.type
_entity.pdbx_description
1 polymer ?
#
loop_
_entity_poly.entity_id
_entity_poly.type
_entity_poly.pdbx_seq_one_letter_code
_entity_poly.pdbx_strand_id
1 'polypeptide(L)'
;MPTFTRRHMRLELSPVGYPVHVRDIIQLRHTIKDMLKGLAFLRKLGYVHRDLRWANVIRDRYGNVRLIDLEHAGLEGTPDHFLDTWPISGVQDGVYTKSMDNVMLHTMIMTYHSLIQDDEEALNFMAKLKTSNSAEETVLHPWLCD
;
A
#
# COMPACT_ATOMS: atom_id res chain seq x y z
N MET A 1 -52.86 12.22 -3.28
CA MET A 1 -51.79 12.06 -4.30
C MET A 1 -50.52 12.68 -3.73
N PRO A 2 -49.41 11.95 -3.55
CA PRO A 2 -48.16 12.58 -3.14
C PRO A 2 -47.61 13.41 -4.30
N THR A 3 -47.34 14.69 -4.06
CA THR A 3 -46.64 15.59 -4.99
C THR A 3 -45.14 15.43 -4.81
N PHE A 4 -44.46 14.93 -5.84
CA PHE A 4 -43.00 14.90 -5.89
C PHE A 4 -42.46 16.28 -6.29
N THR A 5 -41.81 16.98 -5.37
CA THR A 5 -41.05 18.20 -5.68
C THR A 5 -39.64 17.83 -6.16
N ARG A 6 -39.29 18.24 -7.39
CA ARG A 6 -37.98 17.99 -8.01
C ARG A 6 -36.87 18.69 -7.23
N ARG A 7 -36.09 17.95 -6.44
CA ARG A 7 -34.87 18.46 -5.80
C ARG A 7 -33.76 18.46 -6.84
N HIS A 8 -33.16 19.63 -7.09
CA HIS A 8 -31.96 19.73 -7.92
C HIS A 8 -30.75 19.39 -7.05
N MET A 9 -30.03 18.33 -7.41
CA MET A 9 -28.74 17.99 -6.82
C MET A 9 -27.65 18.42 -7.81
N ARG A 10 -26.72 19.28 -7.38
CA ARG A 10 -25.51 19.58 -8.14
C ARG A 10 -24.40 18.66 -7.65
N LEU A 11 -23.94 17.76 -8.53
CA LEU A 11 -22.81 16.88 -8.27
C LEU A 11 -21.58 17.48 -8.96
N GLU A 12 -20.63 17.99 -8.18
CA GLU A 12 -19.34 18.42 -8.69
C GLU A 12 -18.35 17.29 -8.47
N LEU A 13 -17.96 16.63 -9.56
CA LEU A 13 -16.99 15.53 -9.55
C LEU A 13 -15.60 16.08 -9.80
N SER A 14 -14.66 15.77 -8.90
CA SER A 14 -13.24 16.04 -9.06
C SER A 14 -12.45 14.79 -8.68
N PRO A 15 -11.33 14.47 -9.35
CA PRO A 15 -10.47 13.37 -8.94
C PRO A 15 -10.02 13.54 -7.48
N VAL A 16 -10.15 12.48 -6.69
CA VAL A 16 -9.66 12.44 -5.30
C VAL A 16 -8.15 12.17 -5.23
N GLY A 17 -7.56 11.73 -6.33
CA GLY A 17 -6.13 11.60 -6.54
C GLY A 17 -5.79 11.08 -7.93
N TYR A 18 -4.50 10.93 -8.19
CA TYR A 18 -3.95 10.48 -9.46
C TYR A 18 -3.03 9.27 -9.26
N PRO A 19 -2.88 8.38 -10.25
CA PRO A 19 -1.91 7.29 -10.19
C PRO A 19 -0.50 7.82 -9.87
N VAL A 20 0.21 7.10 -9.00
CA VAL A 20 1.59 7.45 -8.68
C VAL A 20 2.53 7.06 -9.82
N HIS A 21 3.37 7.99 -10.24
CA HIS A 21 4.42 7.74 -11.22
C HIS A 21 5.77 8.16 -10.62
N VAL A 22 6.59 7.17 -10.25
CA VAL A 22 7.90 7.37 -9.64
C VAL A 22 8.96 7.55 -10.72
N ARG A 23 9.76 8.62 -10.63
CA ARG A 23 10.83 8.93 -11.60
C ARG A 23 12.23 8.80 -11.04
N ASP A 24 12.36 8.91 -9.72
CA ASP A 24 13.64 8.95 -9.03
C ASP A 24 13.51 8.29 -7.64
N ILE A 25 14.67 8.03 -7.02
CA ILE A 25 14.72 7.36 -5.72
C ILE A 25 14.07 8.18 -4.60
N ILE A 26 14.13 9.51 -4.66
CA ILE A 26 13.54 10.39 -3.65
C ILE A 26 12.00 10.24 -3.66
N GLN A 27 11.40 10.23 -4.85
CA GLN A 27 9.96 9.98 -5.01
C GLN A 27 9.58 8.57 -4.59
N LEU A 28 10.42 7.57 -4.87
CA LEU A 28 10.21 6.20 -4.42
C LEU A 28 10.15 6.16 -2.89
N ARG A 29 11.18 6.66 -2.21
CA ARG A 29 11.27 6.70 -0.74
C ARG A 29 10.06 7.36 -0.10
N HIS A 30 9.67 8.56 -0.57
CA HIS A 30 8.48 9.24 -0.06
C HIS A 30 7.20 8.42 -0.24
N THR A 31 7.04 7.81 -1.42
CA THR A 31 5.88 6.97 -1.73
C THR A 31 5.82 5.76 -0.81
N ILE A 32 6.93 5.03 -0.64
CA ILE A 32 7.01 3.86 0.23
C ILE A 32 6.78 4.23 1.69
N LYS A 33 7.32 5.36 2.15
CA LYS A 33 7.12 5.87 3.51
C LYS A 33 5.64 6.11 3.81
N ASP A 34 4.93 6.78 2.91
CA ASP A 34 3.50 7.06 3.08
C ASP A 34 2.64 5.80 2.98
N MET A 35 2.98 4.87 2.07
CA MET A 35 2.33 3.56 2.01
C MET A 35 2.50 2.79 3.32
N LEU A 36 3.71 2.75 3.89
CA LEU A 36 3.98 2.08 5.16
C LEU A 36 3.22 2.72 6.33
N LYS A 37 2.99 4.03 6.34
CA LYS A 37 2.11 4.66 7.34
C LYS A 37 0.68 4.14 7.23
N GLY A 38 0.17 3.99 5.99
CA GLY A 38 -1.14 3.41 5.74
C GLY A 38 -1.24 1.94 6.20
N LEU A 39 -0.22 1.14 5.88
CA LEU A 39 -0.13 -0.25 6.33
C LEU A 39 0.00 -0.36 7.86
N ALA A 40 0.77 0.52 8.51
CA ALA A 40 0.87 0.58 9.97
C ALA A 40 -0.49 0.86 10.61
N PHE A 41 -1.27 1.78 10.03
CA PHE A 41 -2.63 2.06 10.49
C PHE A 41 -3.54 0.83 10.38
N LEU A 42 -3.58 0.14 9.23
CA LEU A 42 -4.36 -1.09 9.06
C LEU A 42 -3.92 -2.18 10.03
N ARG A 43 -2.60 -2.38 10.16
CA ARG A 43 -1.98 -3.35 11.04
C ARG A 43 -2.37 -3.15 12.50
N LYS A 44 -2.39 -1.89 12.97
CA LYS A 44 -2.83 -1.52 14.31
C LYS A 44 -4.30 -1.91 14.58
N LEU A 45 -5.13 -1.87 13.55
CA LEU A 45 -6.53 -2.33 13.61
C LEU A 45 -6.68 -3.84 13.43
N GLY A 46 -5.59 -4.58 13.21
CA GLY A 46 -5.61 -6.03 12.96
C GLY A 46 -5.90 -6.40 11.51
N TYR A 47 -5.91 -5.44 10.58
CA TYR A 47 -6.21 -5.67 9.17
C TYR A 47 -4.95 -5.89 8.33
N VAL A 48 -5.15 -6.63 7.24
CA VAL A 48 -4.22 -6.83 6.12
C VAL A 48 -4.88 -6.26 4.87
N HIS A 49 -4.16 -5.53 4.02
CA HIS A 49 -4.74 -4.94 2.80
C HIS A 49 -5.05 -5.99 1.73
N ARG A 50 -4.16 -6.98 1.55
CA ARG A 50 -4.32 -8.17 0.68
C ARG A 50 -4.33 -7.94 -0.84
N ASP A 51 -4.45 -6.69 -1.30
CA ASP A 51 -4.34 -6.30 -2.72
C ASP A 51 -3.44 -5.06 -2.88
N LEU A 52 -2.22 -5.14 -2.37
CA LEU A 52 -1.28 -4.03 -2.45
C LEU A 52 -0.57 -4.05 -3.81
N ARG A 53 -0.93 -3.08 -4.67
CA ARG A 53 -0.44 -2.91 -6.05
C ARG A 53 -0.46 -1.44 -6.45
N TRP A 54 0.34 -1.06 -7.46
CA TRP A 54 0.44 0.35 -7.90
C TRP A 54 -0.88 0.99 -8.33
N ALA A 55 -1.83 0.20 -8.85
CA ALA A 55 -3.17 0.70 -9.20
C ALA A 55 -3.99 1.14 -7.98
N ASN A 56 -3.68 0.59 -6.80
CA ASN A 56 -4.37 0.87 -5.53
C ASN A 56 -3.59 1.90 -4.70
N VAL A 57 -2.71 2.66 -5.35
CA VAL A 57 -1.92 3.73 -4.75
C VAL A 57 -2.16 5.01 -5.54
N ILE A 58 -2.66 6.03 -4.86
CA ILE A 58 -2.91 7.35 -5.45
C ILE A 58 -2.12 8.44 -4.73
N ARG A 59 -1.84 9.52 -5.46
CA ARG A 59 -1.37 10.78 -4.91
C ARG A 59 -2.54 11.76 -4.84
N ASP A 60 -2.82 12.29 -3.65
CA ASP A 60 -3.85 13.30 -3.47
C ASP A 60 -3.40 14.70 -3.95
N ARG A 61 -4.33 15.66 -3.97
CA ARG A 61 -4.07 17.05 -4.41
C ARG A 61 -3.02 17.79 -3.57
N TYR A 62 -2.69 17.29 -2.39
CA TYR A 62 -1.68 17.84 -1.50
C TYR A 62 -0.33 17.14 -1.64
N GLY A 63 -0.23 16.15 -2.53
CA GLY A 63 0.97 15.38 -2.78
C GLY A 63 1.17 14.18 -1.86
N ASN A 64 0.24 13.89 -0.95
CA ASN A 64 0.36 12.72 -0.07
C ASN A 64 0.00 11.45 -0.84
N VAL A 65 0.70 10.37 -0.54
CA VAL A 65 0.35 9.05 -1.09
C VAL A 65 -0.65 8.35 -0.18
N ARG A 66 -1.65 7.70 -0.79
CA ARG A 66 -2.73 7.00 -0.10
C ARG A 66 -2.95 5.62 -0.70
N LEU A 67 -3.19 4.66 0.17
CA LEU A 67 -3.73 3.35 -0.19
C LEU A 67 -5.24 3.50 -0.39
N ILE A 68 -5.73 2.91 -1.47
CA ILE A 68 -7.16 2.84 -1.79
C ILE A 68 -7.56 1.39 -2.00
N ASP A 69 -8.85 1.18 -2.24
CA ASP A 69 -9.40 -0.12 -2.59
C ASP A 69 -9.22 -1.17 -1.47
N LEU A 70 -10.01 -0.97 -0.41
CA LEU A 70 -10.02 -1.82 0.78
C LEU A 70 -11.07 -2.93 0.70
N GLU A 71 -11.62 -3.22 -0.49
CA GLU A 71 -12.65 -4.25 -0.66
C GLU A 71 -12.16 -5.65 -0.27
N HIS A 72 -10.86 -5.88 -0.43
CA HIS A 72 -10.17 -7.10 -0.01
C HIS A 72 -9.53 -7.00 1.37
N ALA A 73 -9.57 -5.85 2.04
CA ALA A 73 -8.94 -5.71 3.34
C ALA A 73 -9.71 -6.53 4.40
N GLY A 74 -8.98 -7.32 5.19
CA GLY A 74 -9.60 -8.22 6.16
C GLY A 74 -8.74 -8.44 7.39
N LEU A 75 -9.37 -8.95 8.46
CA LEU A 75 -8.66 -9.30 9.68
C LEU A 75 -7.58 -10.34 9.40
N GLU A 76 -6.42 -10.17 9.99
CA GLU A 76 -5.37 -11.19 9.98
C GLU A 76 -5.93 -12.53 10.50
N GLY A 77 -5.51 -13.64 9.88
CA GLY A 77 -5.97 -14.96 10.32
C GLY A 77 -7.27 -15.44 9.68
N THR A 78 -8.03 -14.57 8.99
CA THR A 78 -9.29 -14.98 8.38
C THR A 78 -9.07 -15.56 6.97
N PRO A 79 -9.62 -16.74 6.68
CA PRO A 79 -9.67 -17.28 5.32
C PRO A 79 -10.49 -16.36 4.42
N ASP A 80 -10.08 -16.20 3.17
CA ASP A 80 -10.79 -15.44 2.15
C ASP A 80 -10.41 -15.97 0.76
N HIS A 81 -11.13 -15.53 -0.28
CA HIS A 81 -10.80 -15.87 -1.65
C HIS A 81 -9.44 -15.26 -2.03
N PHE A 82 -8.47 -16.13 -2.35
CA PHE A 82 -7.18 -15.68 -2.83
C PHE A 82 -7.31 -15.00 -4.18
N LEU A 83 -6.80 -13.77 -4.28
CA LEU A 83 -6.63 -13.12 -5.56
C LEU A 83 -5.52 -13.82 -6.34
N ASP A 84 -5.86 -14.43 -7.48
CA ASP A 84 -4.95 -15.17 -8.35
C ASP A 84 -3.80 -14.30 -8.92
N THR A 85 -3.91 -12.97 -8.82
CA THR A 85 -3.08 -12.00 -9.55
C THR A 85 -1.77 -11.62 -8.89
N TRP A 86 -1.52 -11.98 -7.62
CA TRP A 86 -0.37 -11.49 -6.86
C TRP A 86 0.36 -12.62 -6.13
N PRO A 87 1.68 -12.52 -5.86
CA PRO A 87 2.50 -13.70 -5.63
C PRO A 87 2.01 -14.48 -4.41
N ILE A 88 1.61 -15.72 -4.67
CA ILE A 88 1.16 -16.75 -3.70
C ILE A 88 2.27 -17.05 -2.67
N SER A 89 3.51 -16.63 -2.94
CA SER A 89 4.64 -16.72 -2.01
C SER A 89 4.44 -15.80 -0.80
N GLY A 90 3.77 -16.29 0.23
CA GLY A 90 3.49 -15.55 1.46
C GLY A 90 2.19 -15.98 2.14
N VAL A 91 1.30 -16.63 1.39
CA VAL A 91 0.13 -17.31 1.95
C VAL A 91 0.62 -18.58 2.66
N GLN A 92 0.66 -18.55 3.99
CA GLN A 92 0.83 -19.75 4.79
C GLN A 92 -0.55 -20.36 5.03
N ASP A 93 -0.71 -21.63 4.67
CA ASP A 93 -1.89 -22.44 5.00
C ASP A 93 -3.26 -21.84 4.60
N GLY A 94 -3.30 -21.04 3.52
CA GLY A 94 -4.54 -20.43 3.05
C GLY A 94 -5.04 -19.29 3.95
N VAL A 95 -4.13 -18.63 4.67
CA VAL A 95 -4.44 -17.50 5.55
C VAL A 95 -3.61 -16.27 5.20
N TYR A 96 -4.25 -15.11 5.21
CA TYR A 96 -3.58 -13.82 5.04
C TYR A 96 -2.96 -13.34 6.35
N THR A 97 -1.67 -13.02 6.30
CA THR A 97 -0.90 -12.43 7.40
C THR A 97 -0.44 -11.02 7.06
N LYS A 98 -0.09 -10.23 8.08
CA LYS A 98 0.49 -8.90 7.88
C LYS A 98 1.81 -8.92 7.09
N SER A 99 2.54 -10.03 7.12
CA SER A 99 3.78 -10.19 6.34
C SER A 99 3.51 -10.29 4.84
N MET A 100 2.29 -10.66 4.42
CA MET A 100 1.88 -10.66 3.02
C MET A 100 2.01 -9.26 2.41
N ASP A 101 1.44 -8.23 3.06
CA ASP A 101 1.53 -6.84 2.59
C ASP A 101 3.00 -6.37 2.44
N ASN A 102 3.91 -6.87 3.27
CA ASN A 102 5.35 -6.58 3.13
C ASN A 102 5.95 -7.25 1.88
N VAL A 103 5.57 -8.49 1.58
CA VAL A 103 6.02 -9.19 0.35
C VAL A 103 5.48 -8.49 -0.88
N MET A 104 4.23 -8.04 -0.83
CA MET A 104 3.62 -7.25 -1.91
C MET A 104 4.37 -5.92 -2.09
N LEU A 105 4.64 -5.20 -1.00
CA LEU A 105 5.38 -3.95 -1.03
C LEU A 105 6.81 -4.14 -1.56
N HIS A 106 7.49 -5.19 -1.12
CA HIS A 106 8.81 -5.56 -1.66
C HIS A 106 8.74 -5.78 -3.17
N THR A 107 7.75 -6.53 -3.65
CA THR A 107 7.55 -6.80 -5.08
C THR A 107 7.29 -5.50 -5.85
N MET A 108 6.50 -4.59 -5.30
CA MET A 108 6.29 -3.26 -5.88
C MET A 108 7.60 -2.46 -5.97
N ILE A 109 8.43 -2.45 -4.93
CA ILE A 109 9.73 -1.74 -4.94
C ILE A 109 10.65 -2.33 -6.01
N MET A 110 10.66 -3.66 -6.19
CA MET A 110 11.49 -4.33 -7.20
C MET A 110 11.14 -3.93 -8.64
N THR A 111 9.95 -3.39 -8.91
CA THR A 111 9.64 -2.79 -10.23
C THR A 111 10.54 -1.59 -10.57
N TYR A 112 11.18 -1.00 -9.54
CA TYR A 112 12.15 0.08 -9.65
C TYR A 112 13.57 -0.36 -9.26
N HIS A 113 13.92 -1.64 -9.49
CA HIS A 113 15.24 -2.19 -9.16
C HIS A 113 16.41 -1.32 -9.65
N SER A 114 16.33 -0.78 -10.87
CA SER A 114 17.34 0.11 -11.44
C SER A 114 17.63 1.37 -10.61
N LEU A 115 16.69 1.82 -9.79
CA LEU A 115 16.86 2.98 -8.90
C LEU A 115 17.54 2.62 -7.58
N ILE A 116 17.55 1.35 -7.18
CA ILE A 116 17.97 0.91 -5.83
C ILE A 116 19.11 -0.10 -5.81
N GLN A 117 19.47 -0.69 -6.96
CA GLN A 117 20.41 -1.81 -7.03
C GLN A 117 21.82 -1.48 -6.51
N ASP A 118 22.22 -0.20 -6.60
CA ASP A 118 23.52 0.30 -6.17
C ASP A 118 23.45 1.05 -4.82
N ASP A 119 22.28 1.06 -4.17
CA ASP A 119 22.02 1.70 -2.87
C ASP A 119 22.02 0.64 -1.76
N GLU A 120 23.14 0.53 -1.04
CA GLU A 120 23.30 -0.45 0.04
C GLU A 120 22.22 -0.32 1.13
N GLU A 121 21.76 0.89 1.39
CA GLU A 121 20.76 1.18 2.42
C GLU A 121 19.36 0.78 1.95
N ALA A 122 19.06 0.96 0.66
CA ALA A 122 17.87 0.43 0.03
C ALA A 122 17.84 -1.10 0.08
N LEU A 123 18.97 -1.75 -0.19
CA LEU A 123 19.08 -3.21 -0.12
C LEU A 123 18.90 -3.72 1.32
N ASN A 124 19.47 -3.01 2.30
CA ASN A 124 19.25 -3.30 3.72
C ASN A 124 17.78 -3.18 4.12
N PHE A 125 17.12 -2.09 3.69
CA PHE A 125 15.70 -1.88 3.88
C PHE A 125 14.86 -3.02 3.27
N MET A 126 15.18 -3.45 2.05
CA MET A 126 14.48 -4.54 1.36
C MET A 126 14.62 -5.88 2.10
N ALA A 127 15.79 -6.17 2.69
CA ALA A 127 15.99 -7.34 3.53
C ALA A 127 15.18 -7.24 4.84
N LYS A 128 15.15 -6.06 5.48
CA LYS A 128 14.36 -5.81 6.69
C LYS A 128 12.85 -5.93 6.43
N LEU A 129 12.36 -5.41 5.31
CA LEU A 129 10.94 -5.43 4.94
C LEU A 129 10.38 -6.87 4.90
N LYS A 130 11.15 -7.82 4.35
CA LYS A 130 10.76 -9.24 4.29
C LYS A 130 10.61 -9.92 5.65
N THR A 131 11.39 -9.49 6.64
CA THR A 131 11.47 -10.14 7.96
C THR A 131 10.67 -9.41 9.04
N SER A 132 10.24 -8.18 8.76
CA SER A 132 9.60 -7.32 9.76
C SER A 132 8.14 -7.69 10.02
N ASN A 133 7.79 -7.91 11.28
CA ASN A 133 6.39 -7.99 11.70
C ASN A 133 5.82 -6.63 12.14
N SER A 134 6.64 -5.58 12.20
CA SER A 134 6.28 -4.24 12.73
C SER A 134 6.38 -3.18 11.63
N ALA A 135 5.24 -2.58 11.26
CA ALA A 135 5.23 -1.55 10.22
C ALA A 135 5.78 -0.24 10.78
N GLU A 136 5.54 0.02 12.06
CA GLU A 136 6.04 1.15 12.83
C GLU A 136 7.56 1.21 12.87
N GLU A 137 8.22 0.07 13.15
CA GLU A 137 9.68 -0.02 13.09
C GLU A 137 10.21 0.17 11.66
N THR A 138 9.45 -0.33 10.68
CA THR A 138 9.85 -0.29 9.26
C THR A 138 9.79 1.14 8.71
N VAL A 139 8.82 1.96 9.14
CA VAL A 139 8.70 3.39 8.78
C VAL A 139 9.88 4.22 9.29
N LEU A 140 10.51 3.80 10.38
CA LEU A 140 11.65 4.48 10.99
C LEU A 140 13.00 4.09 10.37
N HIS A 141 13.00 3.22 9.34
CA HIS A 141 14.23 2.79 8.71
C HIS A 141 15.01 3.98 8.12
N PRO A 142 16.34 4.06 8.34
CA PRO A 142 17.19 5.15 7.84
C PRO A 142 17.00 5.47 6.34
N TRP A 143 16.89 4.44 5.49
CA TRP A 143 16.58 4.62 4.06
C TRP A 143 15.33 5.46 3.76
N LEU A 144 14.36 5.57 4.67
CA LEU A 144 13.14 6.38 4.50
C LEU A 144 13.26 7.79 5.11
N CYS A 145 14.39 8.13 5.71
CA CYS A 145 14.58 9.31 6.54
C CYS A 145 15.32 10.48 5.87
N ASP A 146 15.78 10.36 4.62
CA ASP A 146 16.41 11.48 3.88
C ASP A 146 15.53 12.14 2.82
#